data_AF-A0A9D6UL11-F1
#
_entry.id   AF-A0A9D6UL11-F1
#
_cell.length_a   1.000
_cell.length_b   1.000
_cell.length_c   1.000
_cell.angle_alpha   90.00
_cell.angle_beta   90.00
_cell.angle_gamma   90.00
#
_symmetry.space_group_name_H-M   'P 1'
#
loop_
_entity.id
_entity.type
_entity.pdbx_description
1 polymer ?
#
loop_
_entity_poly.entity_id
_entity_poly.type
_entity_poly.pdbx_seq_one_letter_code
_entity_poly.pdbx_strand_id
1 'polypeptide(L)'
;MSVLAFIAPTADTYYFSGQIHDHDTVGGNGVRFSAALGNGTLLSDTSAGAVFSPVVFNFSQALAAGQKVYFALGAQGDFSYDSVGLSLNVRDSALAPVPEPGSLVLVPLGAAAFWALRRRR
;
A
#
# COMPACT_ATOMS: atom_id res chain seq x y z
N MET A 1 3.65 7.91 12.63
CA MET A 1 3.68 7.96 11.15
C MET A 1 4.08 6.58 10.65
N SER A 2 3.28 6.04 9.74
CA SER A 2 3.45 4.71 9.17
C SER A 2 3.85 4.83 7.71
N VAL A 3 4.80 4.00 7.26
CA VAL A 3 5.26 4.00 5.87
C VAL A 3 5.18 2.59 5.31
N LEU A 4 4.48 2.44 4.19
CA LEU A 4 4.38 1.22 3.41
C LEU A 4 5.19 1.39 2.12
N ALA A 5 5.86 0.34 1.66
CA ALA A 5 6.54 0.35 0.37
C ALA A 5 5.94 -0.71 -0.55
N PHE A 6 5.54 -0.30 -1.74
CA PHE A 6 5.30 -1.20 -2.86
C PHE A 6 6.59 -1.31 -3.68
N ILE A 7 6.94 -2.54 -4.08
CA ILE A 7 8.08 -2.81 -4.95
C ILE A 7 7.53 -3.45 -6.22
N ALA A 8 7.76 -2.81 -7.36
CA ALA A 8 7.30 -3.31 -8.64
C ALA A 8 7.97 -4.66 -8.97
N PRO A 9 7.23 -5.77 -9.13
CA PRO A 9 7.83 -7.06 -9.48
C PRO A 9 8.36 -7.09 -10.92
N THR A 10 7.72 -6.34 -11.82
CA THR A 10 8.05 -6.27 -13.25
C THR A 10 8.01 -4.81 -13.72
N ALA A 11 8.51 -4.56 -14.92
CA ALA A 11 8.35 -3.25 -15.54
C ALA A 11 6.94 -3.14 -16.14
N ASP A 12 6.11 -2.25 -15.59
CA ASP A 12 4.75 -2.02 -16.07
C ASP A 12 4.17 -0.69 -15.56
N THR A 13 2.99 -0.30 -16.07
CA THR A 13 2.15 0.74 -15.48
C THR A 13 1.28 0.13 -14.39
N TYR A 14 1.46 0.62 -13.16
CA TYR A 14 0.67 0.20 -12.01
C TYR A 14 -0.39 1.24 -11.69
N TYR A 15 -1.57 0.76 -11.31
CA TYR A 15 -2.70 1.56 -10.86
C TYR A 15 -2.85 1.39 -9.35
N PHE A 16 -2.73 2.50 -8.64
CA PHE A 16 -2.87 2.58 -7.19
C PHE A 16 -4.20 3.24 -6.87
N SER A 17 -5.03 2.57 -6.08
CA SER A 17 -6.27 3.14 -5.59
C SER A 17 -6.54 2.70 -4.17
N GLY A 18 -7.37 3.46 -3.48
CA GLY A 18 -7.61 3.16 -2.08
C GLY A 18 -8.36 4.24 -1.36
N GLN A 19 -8.40 4.10 -0.04
CA GLN A 19 -9.04 5.06 0.85
C GLN A 19 -8.18 5.27 2.08
N ILE A 20 -8.15 6.51 2.55
CA ILE A 20 -7.58 6.90 3.84
C ILE A 20 -8.72 7.31 4.76
N HIS A 21 -8.62 6.95 6.03
CA HIS A 21 -9.66 7.18 7.01
C HIS A 21 -9.04 7.67 8.31
N ASP A 22 -9.65 8.69 8.89
CA ASP A 22 -9.51 8.99 10.32
C ASP A 22 -10.54 8.14 11.08
N HIS A 23 -10.09 7.28 11.98
CA HIS A 23 -10.96 6.44 12.81
C HIS A 23 -11.35 7.13 14.12
N ASP A 24 -10.79 8.30 14.40
CA ASP A 24 -11.15 9.03 15.59
C ASP A 24 -12.55 9.63 15.45
N THR A 25 -13.33 9.51 16.53
CA THR A 25 -14.73 9.94 16.56
C THR A 25 -14.90 11.35 17.13
N VAL A 26 -13.82 11.97 17.62
CA VAL A 26 -13.82 13.30 18.24
C VAL A 26 -12.51 14.02 17.94
N GLY A 27 -12.59 15.26 17.43
CA GLY A 27 -11.45 16.17 17.37
C GLY A 27 -10.35 15.79 16.38
N GLY A 28 -9.19 16.44 16.53
CA GLY A 28 -7.99 16.23 15.73
C GLY A 28 -7.88 17.16 14.50
N ASN A 29 -6.76 17.02 13.79
CA ASN A 29 -6.50 17.72 12.54
C ASN A 29 -6.69 16.83 11.31
N GLY A 30 -7.09 15.56 11.52
CA GLY A 30 -7.24 14.56 10.46
C GLY A 30 -5.92 13.87 10.09
N VAL A 31 -5.91 13.28 8.90
CA VAL A 31 -4.85 12.37 8.45
C VAL A 31 -4.25 12.86 7.15
N ARG A 32 -2.92 12.84 7.05
CA ARG A 32 -2.20 13.13 5.81
C ARG A 32 -1.67 11.85 5.19
N PHE A 33 -1.86 11.74 3.88
CA PHE A 33 -1.34 10.69 3.03
C PHE A 33 -0.45 11.30 1.97
N SER A 34 0.71 10.68 1.75
CA SER A 34 1.56 11.01 0.61
C SER A 34 2.09 9.74 -0.03
N ALA A 35 2.18 9.75 -1.35
CA ALA A 35 2.82 8.73 -2.15
C ALA A 35 3.99 9.33 -2.90
N ALA A 36 5.15 8.69 -2.86
CA ALA A 36 6.35 9.15 -3.55
C ALA A 36 7.17 8.00 -4.12
N LEU A 37 7.87 8.24 -5.23
CA LEU A 37 8.89 7.33 -5.73
C LEU A 37 10.07 7.26 -4.76
N GLY A 38 10.86 6.18 -4.82
CA GLY A 38 12.05 6.03 -3.99
C GLY A 38 13.14 7.09 -4.20
N ASN A 39 13.04 7.92 -5.23
CA ASN A 39 13.89 9.09 -5.45
C ASN A 39 13.32 10.39 -4.84
N GLY A 40 12.18 10.32 -4.13
CA GLY A 40 11.50 11.47 -3.53
C GLY A 40 10.49 12.19 -4.41
N THR A 41 10.29 11.77 -5.67
CA THR A 41 9.28 12.39 -6.55
C THR A 41 7.89 12.14 -5.99
N LEU A 42 7.17 13.20 -5.65
CA LEU A 42 5.80 13.13 -5.14
C LEU A 42 4.82 12.71 -6.25
N LEU A 43 4.02 11.69 -5.98
CA LEU A 43 3.01 11.16 -6.88
C LEU A 43 1.59 11.58 -6.44
N SER A 44 1.37 11.64 -5.13
CA SER A 44 0.09 12.02 -4.54
C SER A 44 0.33 12.61 -3.15
N ASP A 45 -0.45 13.61 -2.78
CA ASP A 45 -0.46 14.20 -1.44
C ASP A 45 -1.90 14.67 -1.18
N THR A 46 -2.53 14.08 -0.18
CA THR A 46 -3.91 14.37 0.17
C THR A 46 -4.10 14.27 1.68
N SER A 47 -5.14 14.93 2.17
CA SER A 47 -5.50 14.92 3.58
C SER A 47 -6.96 14.59 3.74
N ALA A 48 -7.26 13.69 4.67
CA ALA A 48 -8.59 13.52 5.22
C ALA A 48 -8.81 14.51 6.35
N GLY A 49 -10.00 15.12 6.40
CA GLY A 49 -10.40 15.95 7.52
C GLY A 49 -10.51 15.15 8.81
N ALA A 50 -10.54 15.87 9.92
CA ALA A 50 -10.80 15.29 11.23
C ALA A 50 -12.18 14.63 11.29
N VAL A 51 -12.30 13.58 12.10
CA VAL A 51 -13.56 12.89 12.43
C VAL A 51 -14.16 12.13 11.26
N PHE A 52 -13.87 10.82 11.20
CA PHE A 52 -14.57 9.84 10.36
C PHE A 52 -14.73 10.24 8.88
N SER A 53 -13.71 10.89 8.31
CA SER A 53 -13.74 11.38 6.92
C SER A 53 -12.94 10.46 5.99
N PRO A 54 -13.61 9.57 5.22
CA PRO A 54 -12.91 8.78 4.21
C PRO A 54 -12.55 9.64 3.01
N VAL A 55 -11.27 9.62 2.60
CA VAL A 55 -10.82 10.23 1.34
C VAL A 55 -10.32 9.15 0.40
N VAL A 56 -10.87 9.12 -0.81
CA VAL A 56 -10.44 8.21 -1.87
C VAL A 56 -9.22 8.79 -2.57
N PHE A 57 -8.26 7.94 -2.91
CA PHE A 57 -7.15 8.30 -3.81
C PHE A 57 -7.08 7.32 -4.97
N ASN A 58 -6.62 7.83 -6.12
CA ASN A 58 -6.38 7.04 -7.30
C ASN A 58 -5.32 7.73 -8.17
N PHE A 59 -4.29 6.98 -8.57
CA PHE A 59 -3.28 7.43 -9.52
C PHE A 59 -2.64 6.23 -10.22
N SER A 60 -1.96 6.48 -11.33
CA SER A 60 -1.16 5.47 -12.02
C SER A 60 0.28 5.92 -12.15
N GLN A 61 1.20 4.97 -12.18
CA GLN A 61 2.62 5.25 -12.33
C GLN A 61 3.31 4.13 -13.11
N ALA A 62 4.06 4.51 -14.14
CA ALA A 62 4.98 3.61 -14.82
C ALA A 62 6.19 3.32 -13.91
N LEU A 63 6.45 2.05 -13.64
CA LEU A 63 7.54 1.60 -12.78
C LEU A 63 8.38 0.56 -13.52
N ALA A 64 9.69 0.65 -13.39
CA ALA A 64 10.60 -0.44 -13.76
C ALA A 64 10.62 -1.51 -12.67
N ALA A 65 11.00 -2.75 -13.03
CA ALA A 65 11.15 -3.83 -12.07
C ALA A 65 12.11 -3.42 -10.93
N GLY A 66 11.70 -3.66 -9.69
CA GLY A 66 12.43 -3.30 -8.48
C GLY A 66 12.28 -1.85 -8.02
N GLN A 67 11.63 -0.97 -8.81
CA GLN A 67 11.33 0.39 -8.35
C GLN A 67 10.33 0.39 -7.21
N LYS A 68 10.47 1.37 -6.33
CA LYS A 68 9.67 1.49 -5.11
C LYS A 68 8.77 2.70 -5.13
N VAL A 69 7.54 2.50 -4.68
CA VAL A 69 6.60 3.55 -4.30
C VAL A 69 6.41 3.48 -2.80
N TYR A 70 6.66 4.59 -2.13
CA TYR A 70 6.48 4.74 -0.69
C TYR A 70 5.16 5.45 -0.44
N PHE A 71 4.35 4.89 0.44
CA PHE A 71 3.11 5.46 0.94
C PHE A 71 3.32 5.82 2.40
N ALA A 72 3.26 7.10 2.71
CA ALA A 72 3.37 7.62 4.05
C ALA A 72 2.00 8.08 4.55
N LEU A 73 1.61 7.60 5.72
CA LEU A 73 0.36 7.93 6.40
C LEU A 73 0.69 8.42 7.82
N GLY A 74 0.07 9.51 8.24
CA GLY A 74 0.23 9.99 9.61
C GLY A 74 -0.73 11.11 9.96
N ALA A 75 -0.75 11.45 11.24
CA ALA A 75 -1.59 12.52 11.73
C ALA A 75 -1.17 13.89 11.15
N GLN A 76 -2.13 14.77 10.93
CA GLN A 76 -1.91 16.10 10.36
C GLN A 76 -1.44 17.10 11.44
N GLY A 77 -0.27 16.84 12.01
CA GLY A 77 0.42 17.74 12.94
C GLY A 77 -0.05 17.68 14.40
N ASP A 78 -1.21 17.09 14.70
CA ASP A 78 -1.64 16.76 16.07
C ASP A 78 -1.67 15.24 16.24
N PHE A 79 -1.09 14.74 17.33
CA PHE A 79 -0.98 13.31 17.64
C PHE A 79 -1.97 12.84 18.70
N SER A 80 -2.85 13.73 19.18
CA SER A 80 -3.82 13.43 20.24
C SER A 80 -4.97 12.51 19.77
N TYR A 81 -5.17 12.44 18.45
CA TYR A 81 -6.15 11.62 17.74
C TYR A 81 -5.41 11.03 16.53
N ASP A 82 -4.82 9.85 16.71
CA ASP A 82 -3.89 9.24 15.76
C ASP A 82 -4.35 7.91 15.16
N SER A 83 -5.64 7.58 15.29
CA SER A 83 -6.21 6.35 14.77
C SER A 83 -6.39 6.44 13.26
N VAL A 84 -5.40 5.99 12.49
CA VAL A 84 -5.39 6.12 11.03
C VAL A 84 -5.60 4.79 10.31
N GLY A 85 -6.41 4.80 9.25
CA GLY A 85 -6.67 3.66 8.38
C GLY A 85 -6.21 3.90 6.95
N LEU A 86 -5.60 2.90 6.32
CA LEU A 86 -5.28 2.88 4.89
C LEU A 86 -5.75 1.57 4.27
N SER A 87 -6.58 1.69 3.24
CA SER A 87 -6.87 0.61 2.30
C SER A 87 -6.16 0.92 0.98
N LEU A 88 -5.31 0.01 0.51
CA LEU A 88 -4.56 0.15 -0.73
C LEU A 88 -4.83 -1.05 -1.64
N ASN A 89 -5.14 -0.77 -2.90
CA ASN A 89 -5.30 -1.72 -3.98
C ASN A 89 -4.29 -1.38 -5.09
N VAL A 90 -3.52 -2.37 -5.51
CA VAL A 90 -2.52 -2.23 -6.56
C VAL A 90 -2.83 -3.22 -7.67
N ARG A 91 -2.95 -2.70 -8.89
CA ARG A 91 -3.18 -3.49 -10.10
C ARG A 91 -2.13 -3.17 -11.15
N ASP A 92 -1.82 -4.14 -12.00
CA ASP A 92 -0.96 -3.97 -13.16
C ASP A 92 -1.73 -3.46 -14.39
N SER A 93 -1.08 -3.38 -15.55
CA SER A 93 -1.71 -2.94 -16.81
C SER A 93 -2.81 -3.89 -17.31
N ALA A 94 -2.75 -5.16 -16.91
CA ALA A 94 -3.79 -6.15 -17.17
C ALA A 94 -4.97 -6.04 -16.19
N LEU A 95 -4.92 -5.07 -15.26
CA LEU A 95 -5.88 -4.88 -14.17
C LEU A 95 -5.98 -6.09 -13.22
N ALA A 96 -4.97 -6.95 -13.22
CA ALA A 96 -4.88 -8.09 -12.31
C ALA A 96 -4.31 -7.64 -10.96
N PRO A 97 -4.75 -8.23 -9.83
CA PRO A 97 -4.13 -7.99 -8.53
C PRO A 97 -2.65 -8.40 -8.57
N VAL A 98 -1.77 -7.49 -8.15
CA VAL A 98 -0.34 -7.79 -8.06
C VAL A 98 -0.10 -8.73 -6.88
N PRO A 99 0.50 -9.92 -7.08
CA PRO A 99 0.77 -10.85 -5.99
C PRO A 99 1.67 -10.22 -4.92
N GLU A 100 1.30 -10.38 -3.65
CA GLU A 100 2.14 -9.90 -2.55
C GLU A 100 3.44 -10.70 -2.48
N PRO A 101 4.58 -10.10 -2.08
CA PRO A 101 5.86 -10.79 -2.01
C PRO A 101 5.83 -12.10 -1.19
N GLY A 102 5.02 -12.14 -0.13
CA GLY A 102 4.85 -13.35 0.69
C GLY A 102 4.21 -14.51 -0.07
N SER A 103 3.27 -14.23 -0.98
CA SER A 103 2.62 -15.27 -1.80
C SER A 103 3.60 -15.95 -2.75
N LEU A 104 4.56 -15.20 -3.30
CA LEU A 104 5.60 -15.73 -4.19
C LEU A 104 6.56 -16.70 -3.48
N VAL A 105 6.74 -16.55 -2.17
CA VAL A 105 7.60 -17.43 -1.35
C VAL A 105 6.82 -18.63 -0.81
N LEU A 106 5.58 -18.42 -0.38
CA LEU A 106 4.75 -19.46 0.23
C LEU A 106 4.33 -20.55 -0.77
N VAL A 107 3.99 -20.18 -2.02
CA VAL A 107 3.58 -21.15 -3.06
C VAL A 107 4.65 -22.22 -3.34
N PRO A 108 5.92 -21.86 -3.65
CA PRO A 108 6.96 -22.86 -3.90
C PRO A 108 7.33 -23.65 -2.64
N LEU A 109 7.34 -23.03 -1.46
CA LEU A 109 7.58 -23.74 -0.19
C LEU A 109 6.49 -24.78 0.09
N GLY A 110 5.22 -24.42 -0.12
CA GLY A 110 4.09 -25.34 -0.01
C GLY A 110 4.23 -26.53 -0.97
N ALA A 111 4.56 -26.26 -2.24
CA ALA A 111 4.78 -27.31 -3.24
C ALA A 111 5.93 -28.26 -2.86
N ALA A 112 7.05 -27.73 -2.38
CA ALA A 112 8.19 -28.51 -1.91
C ALA A 112 7.83 -29.39 -0.70
N ALA A 113 7.09 -28.84 0.27
CA ALA A 113 6.63 -29.58 1.45
C ALA A 113 5.69 -30.75 1.08
N PHE A 114 4.72 -30.51 0.17
CA PHE A 114 3.84 -31.56 -0.33
C PHE A 114 4.60 -32.68 -1.05
N TRP A 115 5.59 -32.33 -1.86
CA TRP A 115 6.40 -33.32 -2.57
C TRP A 115 7.32 -34.12 -1.64
N ALA A 116 7.90 -33.47 -0.63
CA ALA A 116 8.68 -34.13 0.41
C ALA A 116 7.83 -35.12 1.24
N LEU A 117 6.57 -34.76 1.56
CA LEU A 117 5.63 -35.67 2.23
C LEU A 117 5.26 -36.87 1.35
N ARG A 118 5.10 -36.66 0.04
CA ARG A 118 4.79 -37.75 -0.91
C ARG A 118 5.93 -38.75 -1.06
N ARG A 119 7.19 -38.33 -0.89
CA ARG A 119 8.37 -39.20 -0.93
C ARG A 119 8.62 -40.00 0.36
N ARG A 120 7.93 -39.66 1.45
CA ARG A 120 8.04 -40.36 2.75
C ARG A 120 6.99 -41.46 2.94
N ARG A 121 6.06 -41.62 2.00
CA ARG A 121 5.13 -42.77 1.91
C ARG A 121 5.67 -43.74 0.88
#